data_AF-A0A0G1YFM2-F1
#
_entry.id   AF-A0A0G1YFM2-F1
#
_cell.length_a   1.000
_cell.length_b   1.000
_cell.length_c   1.000
_cell.angle_alpha   90.00
_cell.angle_beta   90.00
_cell.angle_gamma   90.00
#
_symmetry.space_group_name_H-M   'P 1'
#
loop_
_entity.id
_entity.type
_entity.pdbx_description
1 polymer ?
#
loop_
_entity_poly.entity_id
_entity_poly.type
_entity_poly.pdbx_seq_one_letter_code
_entity_poly.pdbx_strand_id
1 'polypeptide(L)'
;MLKLFNTLTRALEDLRPLAGSHVGLYTCGPTVYNYAHIGNLRTYVFEDVLKRTLRHNGLDVLHVMNITDVGHLTDDADSGEDKIETGARREGKSAWDIAEYYTLAFQRDIAKLNIIEPNIWCRATEHIPEQIALVQTLIDKGYTYTTEDGIYFDTAKDPGYGQLAQLQKQSLKAGARVEMGQKRRLHDFALWKFTPAGEKRQMEWLAFGRPGFPGWHIECSAMSMKYLGEQFDIHCGGVDHIAVHHTNEIAQSEAATGLKPWVRYWLHGEFLNIAETKMAKSGENFITLATLEEKGFSPLSYRYFLLQAHYRKQLGFSWEALRAAQTGLENLRREVRRIPRDSLTPPSLKRDWLDALNDDLNTPAALALLWSALKEKQITLNTVITFDKVLGLDLHQPEEAPAIIPSEVQKLLDQRAAARARKNWDESDRLRAEIAASGYLVEDGSEGQAVRKAK
;
A
#
# COMPACT_ATOMS: atom_id res chain seq x y z
N MET A 1 3.83 19.05 -16.50
CA MET A 1 4.20 19.38 -15.10
C MET A 1 3.36 18.47 -14.22
N LEU A 2 3.97 17.83 -13.22
CA LEU A 2 3.25 16.91 -12.32
C LEU A 2 2.28 17.70 -11.43
N LYS A 3 1.00 17.33 -11.49
CA LYS A 3 -0.07 17.84 -10.65
C LYS A 3 -0.59 16.73 -9.76
N LEU A 4 -0.82 17.06 -8.49
CA LEU A 4 -1.33 16.12 -7.49
C LEU A 4 -2.53 16.75 -6.79
N PHE A 5 -3.54 15.93 -6.47
CA PHE A 5 -4.66 16.38 -5.67
C PHE A 5 -4.23 16.49 -4.21
N ASN A 6 -4.25 17.73 -3.70
CA ASN A 6 -3.93 17.99 -2.31
C ASN A 6 -5.18 17.93 -1.45
N THR A 7 -5.17 17.02 -0.48
CA THR A 7 -6.28 16.83 0.46
C THR A 7 -6.53 18.09 1.29
N LEU A 8 -5.48 18.86 1.61
CA LEU A 8 -5.61 20.07 2.41
C LEU A 8 -6.42 21.16 1.69
N THR A 9 -6.19 21.36 0.38
CA THR A 9 -6.83 22.42 -0.41
C THR A 9 -8.04 21.95 -1.21
N ARG A 10 -8.18 20.63 -1.40
CA ARG A 10 -9.18 19.98 -2.27
C ARG A 10 -9.05 20.37 -3.74
N ALA A 11 -7.83 20.66 -4.19
CA ALA A 11 -7.54 21.05 -5.56
C ALA A 11 -6.38 20.24 -6.14
N LEU A 12 -6.33 20.17 -7.47
CA LEU A 12 -5.13 19.75 -8.18
C LEU A 12 -4.13 20.90 -8.14
N GLU A 13 -2.92 20.62 -7.66
CA GLU A 13 -1.85 21.60 -7.52
C GLU A 13 -0.61 21.13 -8.26
N ASP A 14 0.13 22.07 -8.86
CA ASP A 14 1.47 21.78 -9.37
C ASP A 14 2.38 21.36 -8.22
N LEU A 15 3.04 20.21 -8.35
CA LEU A 15 4.07 19.81 -7.40
C LEU A 15 5.29 20.72 -7.57
N ARG A 16 5.65 21.40 -6.49
CA ARG A 16 6.85 22.23 -6.41
C ARG A 16 7.62 21.81 -5.17
N PRO A 17 8.74 21.08 -5.25
CA PRO A 17 9.47 20.66 -4.06
C PRO A 17 9.99 21.86 -3.24
N LEU A 18 10.25 21.66 -1.95
CA LEU A 18 10.83 22.63 -1.03
C LEU A 18 12.28 22.95 -1.38
N ALA A 19 13.05 21.95 -1.80
CA ALA A 19 14.49 22.04 -1.98
C ALA A 19 14.93 21.58 -3.38
N GLY A 20 14.69 22.42 -4.39
CA GLY A 20 15.13 22.17 -5.77
C GLY A 20 14.45 20.93 -6.35
N SER A 21 15.23 19.90 -6.68
CA SER A 21 14.73 18.62 -7.20
C SER A 21 14.50 17.54 -6.12
N HIS A 22 14.79 17.83 -4.85
CA HIS A 22 14.63 16.87 -3.76
C HIS A 22 13.22 16.92 -3.19
N VAL A 23 12.61 15.75 -3.02
CA VAL A 23 11.28 15.54 -2.45
C VAL A 23 11.40 14.70 -1.19
N GLY A 24 11.00 15.27 -0.05
CA GLY A 24 10.76 14.50 1.17
C GLY A 24 9.37 13.84 1.13
N LEU A 25 9.34 12.51 1.12
CA LEU A 25 8.10 11.73 1.09
C LEU A 25 7.97 10.91 2.37
N TYR A 26 6.92 11.15 3.15
CA TYR A 26 6.53 10.30 4.27
C TYR A 26 5.26 9.51 3.94
N THR A 27 5.25 8.23 4.27
CA THR A 27 4.08 7.35 4.12
C THR A 27 3.83 6.64 5.44
N CYS A 28 2.62 6.72 5.99
CA CYS A 28 2.28 5.92 7.18
C CYS A 28 2.35 4.43 6.84
N GLY A 29 3.17 3.68 7.58
CA GLY A 29 3.30 2.24 7.42
C GLY A 29 2.39 1.43 8.35
N PRO A 30 2.56 0.09 8.40
CA PRO A 30 1.63 -0.80 9.07
C PRO A 30 1.83 -0.84 10.59
N THR A 31 0.75 -1.19 11.30
CA THR A 31 0.85 -1.73 12.67
C THR A 31 1.12 -3.23 12.61
N VAL A 32 2.26 -3.68 13.15
CA VAL A 32 2.79 -5.04 12.91
C VAL A 32 2.35 -6.06 13.98
N TYR A 33 1.04 -6.20 14.19
CA TYR A 33 0.44 -7.21 15.08
C TYR A 33 -0.20 -8.40 14.33
N ASN A 34 -0.36 -8.26 13.02
CA ASN A 34 -0.92 -9.26 12.11
C ASN A 34 -0.42 -9.00 10.68
N TYR A 35 -0.75 -9.89 9.74
CA TYR A 35 -0.48 -9.67 8.31
C TYR A 35 -1.20 -8.42 7.79
N ALA A 36 -0.65 -7.77 6.76
CA ALA A 36 -1.40 -6.78 6.00
C ALA A 36 -2.46 -7.49 5.14
N HIS A 37 -3.67 -6.95 5.10
CA HIS A 37 -4.68 -7.42 4.16
C HIS A 37 -4.58 -6.65 2.83
N ILE A 38 -5.21 -7.18 1.78
CA ILE A 38 -5.17 -6.59 0.42
C ILE A 38 -5.63 -5.12 0.41
N GLY A 39 -6.61 -4.76 1.23
CA GLY A 39 -7.00 -3.36 1.43
C GLY A 39 -5.87 -2.44 1.91
N ASN A 40 -5.00 -2.87 2.83
CA ASN A 40 -3.83 -2.09 3.23
C ASN A 40 -2.81 -2.04 2.09
N LEU A 41 -2.57 -3.18 1.44
CA LEU A 41 -1.61 -3.29 0.33
C LEU A 41 -1.94 -2.38 -0.86
N ARG A 42 -3.22 -2.04 -1.05
CA ARG A 42 -3.65 -1.04 -2.04
C ARG A 42 -2.99 0.32 -1.82
N THR A 43 -2.93 0.80 -0.58
CA THR A 43 -2.32 2.09 -0.22
C THR A 43 -0.85 2.10 -0.67
N TYR A 44 -0.09 1.08 -0.29
CA TYR A 44 1.34 1.01 -0.61
C TYR A 44 1.63 0.88 -2.11
N VAL A 45 0.72 0.28 -2.91
CA VAL A 45 0.84 0.27 -4.37
C VAL A 45 0.68 1.66 -4.97
N PHE A 46 -0.25 2.50 -4.48
CA PHE A 46 -0.34 3.87 -5.01
C PHE A 46 0.88 4.71 -4.61
N GLU A 47 1.39 4.53 -3.39
CA GLU A 47 2.57 5.26 -2.90
C GLU A 47 3.82 4.88 -3.71
N ASP A 48 3.93 3.61 -4.11
CA ASP A 48 4.95 3.16 -5.04
C ASP A 48 4.81 3.80 -6.43
N VAL A 49 3.59 3.88 -6.97
CA VAL A 49 3.33 4.59 -8.24
C VAL A 49 3.71 6.06 -8.12
N LEU A 50 3.38 6.72 -7.01
CA LEU A 50 3.78 8.09 -6.72
C LEU A 50 5.31 8.21 -6.75
N LYS A 51 6.02 7.41 -5.95
CA LYS A 51 7.49 7.41 -5.88
C LYS A 51 8.12 7.19 -7.25
N ARG A 52 7.63 6.22 -8.02
CA ARG A 52 8.12 5.95 -9.37
C ARG A 52 7.83 7.10 -10.33
N THR A 53 6.68 7.75 -10.22
CA THR A 53 6.30 8.90 -11.06
C THR A 53 7.15 10.14 -10.73
N LEU A 54 7.42 10.40 -9.45
CA LEU A 54 8.34 11.46 -9.02
C LEU A 54 9.73 11.25 -9.63
N ARG A 55 10.28 10.04 -9.49
CA ARG A 55 11.59 9.68 -10.08
C ARG A 55 11.59 9.74 -11.61
N HIS A 56 10.49 9.36 -12.26
CA HIS A 56 10.34 9.46 -13.71
C HIS A 56 10.35 10.92 -14.19
N ASN A 57 9.84 11.85 -13.38
CA ASN A 57 9.92 13.30 -13.63
C ASN A 57 11.30 13.90 -13.24
N GLY A 58 12.30 13.08 -12.89
CA GLY A 58 13.65 13.53 -12.58
C GLY A 58 13.83 14.09 -11.17
N LEU A 59 12.88 13.82 -10.25
CA LEU A 59 12.98 14.22 -8.85
C LEU A 59 13.76 13.18 -8.05
N ASP A 60 14.59 13.65 -7.12
CA ASP A 60 15.24 12.80 -6.13
C ASP A 60 14.32 12.66 -4.91
N VAL A 61 14.08 11.43 -4.46
CA VAL A 61 13.05 11.14 -3.45
C VAL A 61 13.70 10.50 -2.23
N LEU A 62 13.63 11.20 -1.10
CA LEU A 62 13.90 10.63 0.21
C LEU A 62 12.58 10.13 0.80
N HIS A 63 12.34 8.83 0.67
CA HIS A 63 11.11 8.19 1.15
C HIS A 63 11.33 7.56 2.53
N VAL A 64 10.57 8.00 3.51
CA VAL A 64 10.54 7.48 4.89
C VAL A 64 9.19 6.79 5.12
N MET A 65 9.21 5.59 5.68
CA MET A 65 8.01 4.87 6.09
C MET A 65 8.20 4.33 7.50
N ASN A 66 7.24 4.56 8.38
CA ASN A 66 7.31 4.01 9.72
C ASN A 66 6.88 2.55 9.78
N ILE A 67 7.31 1.87 10.84
CA ILE A 67 6.71 0.64 11.32
C ILE A 67 6.19 0.93 12.72
N THR A 68 4.88 0.78 12.91
CA THR A 68 4.27 0.90 14.24
C THR A 68 4.40 -0.45 14.94
N ASP A 69 5.52 -0.62 15.63
CA ASP A 69 5.90 -1.79 16.43
C ASP A 69 5.72 -1.58 17.94
N VAL A 70 5.10 -0.47 18.34
CA VAL A 70 4.63 -0.24 19.70
C VAL A 70 3.18 -0.72 19.81
N GLY A 71 2.86 -1.34 20.95
CA GLY A 71 1.52 -1.79 21.22
C GLY A 71 0.54 -0.64 21.48
N HIS A 72 -0.42 -0.46 20.58
CA HIS A 72 -1.45 0.58 20.66
C HIS A 72 -2.80 0.03 21.05
N LEU A 73 -3.62 0.87 21.68
CA LEU A 73 -5.00 0.55 22.03
C LEU A 73 -5.84 0.33 20.77
N THR A 74 -6.87 -0.52 20.86
CA THR A 74 -7.62 -1.00 19.69
C THR A 74 -8.41 0.07 18.93
N ASP A 75 -8.79 1.16 19.60
CA ASP A 75 -9.72 2.19 19.12
C ASP A 75 -9.04 3.55 18.90
N ASP A 76 -9.48 4.28 17.88
CA ASP A 76 -9.07 5.65 17.54
C ASP A 76 -9.40 6.65 18.67
N ALA A 77 -10.28 6.28 19.60
CA ALA A 77 -10.57 7.05 20.80
C ALA A 77 -9.57 6.82 21.95
N ASP A 78 -8.44 6.14 21.72
CA ASP A 78 -7.45 5.73 22.73
C ASP A 78 -8.03 4.76 23.77
N SER A 79 -8.86 3.81 23.31
CA SER A 79 -9.57 2.84 24.15
C SER A 79 -9.34 1.38 23.74
N GLY A 80 -9.52 0.46 24.69
CA GLY A 80 -9.44 -1.00 24.48
C GLY A 80 -8.07 -1.63 24.72
N GLU A 81 -7.83 -2.83 24.18
CA GLU A 81 -6.63 -3.62 24.46
C GLU A 81 -5.45 -3.26 23.55
N ASP A 82 -4.23 -3.57 23.98
CA ASP A 82 -3.03 -3.45 23.15
C ASP A 82 -3.05 -4.49 22.01
N LYS A 83 -3.07 -4.02 20.75
CA LYS A 83 -3.12 -4.88 19.56
C LYS A 83 -1.93 -5.84 19.46
N ILE A 84 -0.72 -5.39 19.81
CA ILE A 84 0.51 -6.21 19.72
C ILE A 84 0.53 -7.23 20.86
N GLU A 85 0.21 -6.84 22.09
CA GLU A 85 0.16 -7.80 23.20
C GLU A 85 -0.96 -8.84 23.02
N THR A 86 -2.09 -8.46 22.43
CA THR A 86 -3.14 -9.41 22.05
C THR A 86 -2.67 -10.38 20.96
N GLY A 87 -1.89 -9.92 19.98
CA GLY A 87 -1.20 -10.79 19.02
C GLY A 87 -0.17 -11.73 19.68
N ALA A 88 0.60 -11.21 20.62
CA ALA A 88 1.61 -11.94 21.38
C ALA A 88 1.00 -13.07 22.22
N ARG A 89 -0.11 -12.79 22.93
CA ARG A 89 -0.87 -13.80 23.68
C ARG A 89 -1.45 -14.88 22.77
N ARG A 90 -1.96 -14.51 21.59
CA ARG A 90 -2.51 -15.46 20.60
C ARG A 90 -1.46 -16.47 20.11
N GLU A 91 -0.22 -16.04 19.94
CA GLU A 91 0.85 -16.86 19.34
C GLU A 91 1.85 -17.43 20.35
N GLY A 92 1.75 -17.05 21.63
CA GLY A 92 2.69 -17.48 22.67
C GLY A 92 4.11 -16.93 22.49
N LYS A 93 4.24 -15.70 21.97
CA LYS A 93 5.52 -15.01 21.71
C LYS A 93 5.61 -13.69 22.48
N SER A 94 6.77 -13.04 22.51
CA SER A 94 6.88 -11.67 23.03
C SER A 94 6.32 -10.63 22.05
N ALA A 95 5.97 -9.44 22.53
CA ALA A 95 5.53 -8.32 21.68
C ALA A 95 6.59 -7.94 20.63
N TRP A 96 7.88 -8.03 20.97
CA TRP A 96 9.00 -7.78 20.07
C TRP A 96 9.10 -8.83 18.96
N ASP A 97 8.94 -10.11 19.30
CA ASP A 97 8.97 -11.19 18.31
C ASP A 97 7.79 -11.10 17.32
N ILE A 98 6.62 -10.69 17.80
CA ILE A 98 5.43 -10.45 16.97
C ILE A 98 5.68 -9.31 16.00
N ALA A 99 6.14 -8.17 16.53
CA ALA A 99 6.43 -7.00 15.72
C ALA A 99 7.47 -7.31 14.65
N GLU A 100 8.57 -8.00 15.00
CA GLU A 100 9.60 -8.39 14.05
C GLU A 100 9.06 -9.34 12.97
N TYR A 101 8.34 -10.38 13.39
CA TYR A 101 7.78 -11.37 12.48
C TYR A 101 6.84 -10.72 11.44
N TYR A 102 5.93 -9.86 11.87
CA TYR A 102 4.98 -9.20 10.98
C TYR A 102 5.60 -8.06 10.17
N THR A 103 6.67 -7.42 10.67
CA THR A 103 7.49 -6.49 9.87
C THR A 103 8.11 -7.21 8.68
N LEU A 104 8.77 -8.34 8.92
CA LEU A 104 9.38 -9.15 7.87
C LEU A 104 8.32 -9.73 6.91
N ALA A 105 7.16 -10.11 7.41
CA ALA A 105 6.04 -10.55 6.57
C ALA A 105 5.56 -9.42 5.64
N PHE A 106 5.37 -8.21 6.17
CA PHE A 106 4.99 -7.05 5.39
C PHE A 106 6.02 -6.70 4.31
N GLN A 107 7.31 -6.67 4.66
CA GLN A 107 8.39 -6.42 3.69
C GLN A 107 8.43 -7.45 2.55
N ARG A 108 8.12 -8.72 2.84
CA ARG A 108 7.98 -9.76 1.79
C ARG A 108 6.78 -9.49 0.88
N ASP A 109 5.65 -9.07 1.42
CA ASP A 109 4.47 -8.73 0.61
C ASP A 109 4.73 -7.50 -0.27
N ILE A 110 5.40 -6.47 0.27
CA ILE A 110 5.90 -5.30 -0.48
C ILE A 110 6.78 -5.73 -1.65
N ALA A 111 7.76 -6.61 -1.41
CA ALA A 111 8.64 -7.12 -2.45
C ALA A 111 7.87 -7.92 -3.53
N LYS A 112 6.95 -8.81 -3.14
CA LYS A 112 6.10 -9.57 -4.07
C LYS A 112 5.22 -8.69 -4.96
N LEU A 113 4.83 -7.52 -4.48
CA LEU A 113 4.07 -6.52 -5.23
C LEU A 113 4.95 -5.57 -6.06
N ASN A 114 6.24 -5.87 -6.19
CA ASN A 114 7.22 -5.01 -6.88
C ASN A 114 7.19 -3.56 -6.37
N ILE A 115 6.97 -3.36 -5.07
CA ILE A 115 7.03 -2.02 -4.47
C ILE A 115 8.49 -1.70 -4.15
N ILE A 116 8.94 -0.50 -4.51
CA ILE A 116 10.28 -0.01 -4.16
C ILE A 116 10.29 0.31 -2.67
N GLU A 117 11.21 -0.31 -1.92
CA GLU A 117 11.39 -0.03 -0.50
C GLU A 117 11.61 1.46 -0.21
N PRO A 118 11.14 1.97 0.94
CA PRO A 118 11.52 3.29 1.43
C PRO A 118 13.04 3.37 1.59
N ASN A 119 13.58 4.57 1.51
CA ASN A 119 14.98 4.82 1.82
C ASN A 119 15.25 4.55 3.30
N ILE A 120 14.26 4.79 4.16
CA ILE A 120 14.33 4.62 5.60
C ILE A 120 13.06 3.92 6.09
N TRP A 121 13.25 2.74 6.70
CA TRP A 121 12.28 2.12 7.57
C TRP A 121 12.53 2.63 9.00
N CYS A 122 11.59 3.32 9.62
CA CYS A 122 11.75 3.81 10.99
C CYS A 122 10.76 3.16 11.96
N ARG A 123 11.27 2.45 12.96
CA ARG A 123 10.45 1.80 13.99
C ARG A 123 10.08 2.77 15.09
N ALA A 124 8.82 2.75 15.52
CA ALA A 124 8.36 3.59 16.63
C ALA A 124 9.16 3.32 17.92
N THR A 125 9.47 2.05 18.23
CA THR A 125 10.24 1.68 19.43
C THR A 125 11.69 2.21 19.42
N GLU A 126 12.27 2.44 18.24
CA GLU A 126 13.63 2.99 18.07
C GLU A 126 13.66 4.53 18.16
N HIS A 127 12.49 5.16 18.25
CA HIS A 127 12.29 6.62 18.18
C HIS A 127 11.60 7.20 19.42
N ILE A 128 11.58 6.44 20.52
CA ILE A 128 11.00 6.88 21.79
C ILE A 128 11.63 8.18 22.32
N PRO A 129 12.96 8.41 22.24
CA PRO A 129 13.55 9.68 22.66
C PRO A 129 12.97 10.89 21.92
N GLU A 130 12.80 10.80 20.59
CA GLU A 130 12.21 11.88 19.78
C GLU A 130 10.73 12.10 20.09
N GLN A 131 9.98 11.01 20.32
CA GLN A 131 8.58 11.10 20.74
C GLN A 131 8.44 11.78 22.10
N ILE A 132 9.24 11.40 23.10
CA ILE A 132 9.26 12.04 24.42
C ILE A 132 9.63 13.52 24.29
N ALA A 133 10.63 13.85 23.47
CA ALA A 133 11.05 15.23 23.25
C ALA A 133 9.94 16.08 22.61
N LEU A 134 9.20 15.52 21.66
CA LEU A 134 8.06 16.20 21.04
C LEU A 134 6.93 16.43 22.04
N VAL A 135 6.57 15.43 22.86
CA VAL A 135 5.59 15.60 23.93
C VAL A 135 6.04 16.65 24.94
N GLN A 136 7.32 16.65 25.34
CA GLN A 136 7.86 17.67 26.25
C GLN A 136 7.76 19.07 25.66
N THR A 137 8.08 19.23 24.37
CA THR A 137 7.93 20.51 23.66
C THR A 137 6.49 21.01 23.69
N LEU A 138 5.53 20.11 23.47
CA LEU A 138 4.10 20.45 23.53
C LEU A 138 3.64 20.80 24.96
N ILE A 139 4.19 20.15 25.99
CA ILE A 139 3.96 20.50 27.40
C ILE A 139 4.49 21.91 27.70
N ASP A 140 5.74 22.18 27.32
CA ASP A 140 6.41 23.46 27.61
C ASP A 140 5.71 24.63 26.91
N LYS A 141 5.21 24.41 25.69
CA LYS A 141 4.39 25.37 24.95
C LYS A 141 2.94 25.47 25.43
N GLY A 142 2.56 24.61 26.38
CA GLY A 142 1.25 24.61 27.00
C GLY A 142 0.13 24.08 26.10
N TYR A 143 0.41 23.21 25.12
CA TYR A 143 -0.62 22.57 24.27
C TYR A 143 -1.27 21.35 24.92
N THR A 144 -0.84 20.94 26.11
CA THR A 144 -1.26 19.67 26.72
C THR A 144 -1.97 19.86 28.06
N TYR A 145 -2.58 18.77 28.52
CA TYR A 145 -2.98 18.59 29.92
C TYR A 145 -2.78 17.12 30.32
N THR A 146 -2.63 16.88 31.62
CA THR A 146 -2.45 15.54 32.19
C THR A 146 -3.73 15.07 32.84
N THR A 147 -4.06 13.80 32.63
CA THR A 147 -5.14 13.05 33.29
C THR A 147 -4.53 11.94 34.16
N GLU A 148 -5.38 11.11 34.79
CA GLU A 148 -4.88 9.96 35.57
C GLU A 148 -4.16 8.92 34.70
N ASP A 149 -4.56 8.82 33.43
CA ASP A 149 -4.16 7.76 32.49
C ASP A 149 -3.23 8.22 31.36
N GLY A 150 -2.93 9.52 31.23
CA GLY A 150 -2.00 10.00 30.22
C GLY A 150 -1.85 11.52 30.12
N ILE A 151 -1.10 11.93 29.11
CA ILE A 151 -0.91 13.30 28.67
C ILE A 151 -1.62 13.44 27.33
N TYR A 152 -2.52 14.42 27.23
CA TYR A 152 -3.38 14.63 26.07
C TYR A 152 -3.10 15.98 25.42
N PHE A 153 -3.31 16.04 24.11
CA PHE A 153 -3.30 17.30 23.35
C PHE A 153 -4.63 18.03 23.55
N ASP A 154 -4.57 19.31 23.91
CA ASP A 154 -5.74 20.18 24.05
C ASP A 154 -6.07 20.82 22.69
N THR A 155 -7.01 20.21 21.96
CA THR A 155 -7.36 20.65 20.60
C THR A 155 -7.90 22.08 20.53
N ALA A 156 -8.41 22.65 21.62
CA ALA A 156 -8.87 24.04 21.62
C ALA A 156 -7.73 25.06 21.67
N LYS A 157 -6.50 24.64 21.93
CA LYS A 157 -5.32 25.50 21.87
C LYS A 157 -4.77 25.63 20.44
N ASP A 158 -5.25 24.83 19.51
CA ASP A 158 -4.95 24.94 18.08
C ASP A 158 -6.18 25.46 17.30
N PRO A 159 -6.23 26.76 16.96
CA PRO A 159 -7.33 27.33 16.17
C PRO A 159 -7.48 26.71 14.77
N GLY A 160 -6.44 26.05 14.26
CA GLY A 160 -6.44 25.37 12.95
C GLY A 160 -6.87 23.91 13.00
N TYR A 161 -7.17 23.37 14.19
CA TYR A 161 -7.46 21.96 14.36
C TYR A 161 -8.63 21.50 13.48
N GLY A 162 -8.45 20.37 12.79
CA GLY A 162 -9.47 19.78 11.92
C GLY A 162 -9.58 20.41 10.52
N GLN A 163 -8.66 21.28 10.11
CA GLN A 163 -8.66 21.87 8.76
C GLN A 163 -8.58 20.80 7.66
N LEU A 164 -7.66 19.83 7.80
CA LEU A 164 -7.49 18.74 6.83
C LEU A 164 -8.80 17.96 6.64
N ALA A 165 -9.44 17.55 7.74
CA ALA A 165 -10.70 16.81 7.74
C ALA A 165 -11.95 17.67 7.48
N GLN A 166 -11.81 19.00 7.41
CA GLN A 166 -12.92 19.95 7.35
C GLN A 166 -13.96 19.73 8.47
N LEU A 167 -13.51 19.42 9.70
CA LEU A 167 -14.40 19.06 10.82
C LEU A 167 -15.48 20.12 11.07
N GLN A 168 -15.17 21.41 10.90
CA GLN A 168 -16.13 22.51 11.05
C GLN A 168 -17.30 22.47 10.05
N LYS A 169 -17.11 21.81 8.89
CA LYS A 169 -18.15 21.63 7.86
C LYS A 169 -18.89 20.31 8.01
N GLN A 170 -18.41 19.40 8.87
CA GLN A 170 -19.09 18.15 9.14
C GLN A 170 -20.18 18.41 10.17
N SER A 171 -21.43 18.13 9.79
CA SER A 171 -22.49 18.01 10.79
C SER A 171 -22.13 16.81 11.67
N LEU A 172 -21.87 17.04 12.96
CA LEU A 172 -21.75 15.95 13.94
C LEU A 172 -22.99 15.05 13.76
N LYS A 173 -22.82 13.83 13.23
CA LYS A 173 -23.91 12.87 13.18
C LYS A 173 -24.33 12.62 14.63
N ALA A 174 -25.49 13.13 15.01
CA ALA A 174 -26.12 12.85 16.28
C ALA A 174 -26.33 11.33 16.38
N GLY A 175 -25.54 10.64 17.21
CA GLY A 175 -25.79 9.22 17.50
C GLY A 175 -24.60 8.35 17.86
N ALA A 176 -23.35 8.73 17.57
CA ALA A 176 -22.20 7.98 18.05
C ALA A 176 -21.90 8.39 19.50
N ARG A 177 -22.34 7.59 20.48
CA ARG A 177 -21.85 7.71 21.85
C ARG A 177 -20.38 7.32 21.86
N VAL A 178 -19.50 8.30 21.71
CA VAL A 178 -18.06 8.12 21.94
C VAL A 178 -17.82 8.34 23.42
N GLU A 179 -17.19 7.38 24.08
CA GLU A 179 -16.86 7.48 25.50
C GLU A 179 -15.77 8.56 25.66
N MET A 180 -16.09 9.64 26.36
CA MET A 180 -15.18 10.77 26.55
C MET A 180 -14.06 10.47 27.55
N GLY A 181 -14.24 9.46 28.41
CA GLY A 181 -13.31 9.18 29.51
C GLY A 181 -12.99 10.44 30.32
N GLN A 182 -11.70 10.74 30.49
CA GLN A 182 -11.18 11.95 31.14
C GLN A 182 -10.80 13.06 30.14
N LYS A 183 -11.15 12.92 28.86
CA LYS A 183 -10.85 13.92 27.82
C LYS A 183 -11.66 15.19 28.08
N ARG A 184 -11.03 16.37 27.93
CA ARG A 184 -11.74 17.65 28.07
C ARG A 184 -12.66 17.90 26.87
N ARG A 185 -12.28 17.42 25.68
CA ARG A 185 -13.06 17.50 24.44
C ARG A 185 -13.02 16.20 23.65
N LEU A 186 -14.02 16.04 22.78
CA LEU A 186 -14.20 14.85 21.95
C LEU A 186 -12.99 14.53 21.07
N HIS A 187 -12.34 15.58 20.56
CA HIS A 187 -11.22 15.44 19.64
C HIS A 187 -9.85 15.49 20.35
N ASP A 188 -9.81 15.65 21.67
CA ASP A 188 -8.55 15.55 22.39
C ASP A 188 -8.02 14.10 22.29
N PHE A 189 -6.72 13.95 22.08
CA PHE A 189 -6.09 12.65 21.81
C PHE A 189 -4.84 12.47 22.67
N ALA A 190 -4.53 11.21 22.99
CA ALA A 190 -3.37 10.90 23.81
C ALA A 190 -2.06 11.17 23.05
N LEU A 191 -1.12 11.82 23.75
CA LEU A 191 0.26 11.97 23.32
C LEU A 191 1.15 10.92 23.98
N TRP A 192 0.87 10.62 25.25
CA TRP A 192 1.55 9.62 26.05
C TRP A 192 0.57 9.00 27.03
N LYS A 193 0.44 7.68 27.04
CA LYS A 193 -0.41 6.94 28.00
C LYS A 193 0.45 6.41 29.14
N PHE A 194 -0.07 6.46 30.35
CA PHE A 194 0.61 5.89 31.52
C PHE A 194 0.22 4.42 31.69
N THR A 195 1.18 3.57 32.07
CA THR A 195 0.87 2.21 32.50
C THR A 195 0.08 2.26 33.81
N PRO A 196 -1.08 1.59 33.91
CA PRO A 196 -1.85 1.54 35.15
C PRO A 196 -1.04 0.97 36.32
N ALA A 197 -1.31 1.46 37.52
CA ALA A 197 -0.61 0.98 38.72
C ALA A 197 -0.95 -0.50 38.99
N GLY A 198 0.09 -1.33 39.15
CA GLY A 198 -0.07 -2.77 39.37
C GLY A 198 -0.12 -3.61 38.09
N GLU A 199 -0.13 -2.98 36.91
CA GLU A 199 0.05 -3.64 35.63
C GLU A 199 1.49 -3.49 35.13
N LYS A 200 1.92 -4.39 34.25
CA LYS A 200 3.21 -4.31 33.57
C LYS A 200 3.02 -4.66 32.10
N ARG A 201 3.27 -3.68 31.23
CA ARG A 201 3.28 -3.88 29.77
C ARG A 201 4.64 -4.42 29.34
N GLN A 202 4.67 -5.10 28.20
CA GLN A 202 5.92 -5.57 27.62
C GLN A 202 6.74 -4.41 27.04
N MET A 203 6.06 -3.43 26.46
CA MET A 203 6.63 -2.26 25.82
C MET A 203 6.20 -1.00 26.57
N GLU A 204 6.97 -0.63 27.58
CA GLU A 204 6.79 0.59 28.36
C GLU A 204 8.15 1.28 28.62
N TRP A 205 8.10 2.60 28.75
CA TRP A 205 9.27 3.45 28.95
C TRP A 205 9.01 4.43 30.09
N LEU A 206 10.05 4.74 30.86
CA LEU A 206 9.97 5.72 31.94
C LEU A 206 10.05 7.14 31.36
N ALA A 207 8.94 7.87 31.41
CA ALA A 207 8.86 9.26 30.96
C ALA A 207 7.85 10.05 31.82
N PHE A 208 8.01 11.37 31.93
CA PHE A 208 7.07 12.23 32.67
C PHE A 208 6.79 11.76 34.11
N GLY A 209 7.80 11.13 34.74
CA GLY A 209 7.74 10.63 36.12
C GLY A 209 7.13 9.23 36.31
N ARG A 210 6.68 8.53 35.26
CA ARG A 210 6.12 7.18 35.39
C ARG A 210 6.24 6.30 34.13
N PRO A 211 6.14 4.97 34.24
CA PRO A 211 6.10 4.10 33.07
C PRO A 211 4.89 4.41 32.17
N GLY A 212 5.09 4.33 30.87
CA GLY A 212 4.04 4.53 29.87
C GLY A 212 4.50 4.23 28.46
N PHE A 213 3.69 4.61 27.48
CA PHE A 213 3.91 4.36 26.06
C PHE A 213 3.33 5.52 25.23
N PRO A 214 3.86 5.75 24.02
CA PRO A 214 3.37 6.81 23.15
C PRO A 214 1.93 6.60 22.70
N GLY A 215 1.23 7.70 22.44
CA GLY A 215 -0.03 7.67 21.68
C GLY A 215 0.25 7.51 20.18
N TRP A 216 -0.65 6.87 19.44
CA TRP A 216 -0.42 6.47 18.04
C TRP A 216 0.04 7.60 17.11
N HIS A 217 -0.50 8.80 17.29
CA HIS A 217 -0.22 9.92 16.39
C HIS A 217 1.18 10.52 16.59
N ILE A 218 1.73 10.49 17.82
CA ILE A 218 2.99 11.18 18.14
C ILE A 218 4.19 10.57 17.43
N GLU A 219 4.08 9.27 17.13
CA GLU A 219 5.13 8.49 16.46
C GLU A 219 5.45 9.08 15.09
N CYS A 220 4.41 9.24 14.25
CA CYS A 220 4.57 9.70 12.88
C CYS A 220 5.09 11.15 12.82
N SER A 221 4.58 12.03 13.69
CA SER A 221 5.07 13.41 13.82
C SER A 221 6.56 13.46 14.16
N ALA A 222 6.98 12.72 15.20
CA ALA A 222 8.37 12.72 15.65
C ALA A 222 9.33 12.09 14.62
N MET A 223 8.95 10.94 14.06
CA MET A 223 9.80 10.21 13.11
C MET A 223 9.94 10.93 11.78
N SER A 224 8.85 11.45 11.22
CA SER A 224 8.90 12.19 9.95
C SER A 224 9.76 13.45 10.08
N MET A 225 9.61 14.23 11.16
CA MET A 225 10.43 15.43 11.39
C MET A 225 11.91 15.11 11.60
N LYS A 226 12.25 14.00 12.28
CA LYS A 226 13.64 13.56 12.47
C LYS A 226 14.37 13.38 11.13
N TYR A 227 13.70 12.80 10.14
CA TYR A 227 14.34 12.42 8.87
C TYR A 227 14.13 13.41 7.73
N LEU A 228 12.99 14.11 7.72
CA LEU A 228 12.60 15.02 6.62
C LEU A 228 12.64 16.50 7.03
N GLY A 229 12.88 16.81 8.32
CA GLY A 229 12.88 18.16 8.86
C GLY A 229 11.51 18.65 9.33
N GLU A 230 11.50 19.84 9.92
CA GLU A 230 10.29 20.47 10.48
C GLU A 230 9.27 20.92 9.42
N GLN A 231 9.64 20.89 8.13
CA GLN A 231 8.74 21.01 7.00
C GLN A 231 9.20 20.10 5.85
N PHE A 232 8.28 19.38 5.21
CA PHE A 232 8.59 18.51 4.07
C PHE A 232 7.50 18.50 3.00
N ASP A 233 7.75 17.81 1.88
CA ASP A 233 6.94 17.95 0.68
C ASP A 233 5.62 17.17 0.73
N ILE A 234 5.68 15.85 0.87
CA ILE A 234 4.53 14.96 0.64
C ILE A 234 4.33 14.02 1.82
N HIS A 235 3.09 13.94 2.31
CA HIS A 235 2.64 12.94 3.28
C HIS A 235 1.47 12.13 2.70
N CYS A 236 1.59 10.80 2.76
CA CYS A 236 0.59 9.86 2.24
C CYS A 236 -0.02 8.93 3.31
N GLY A 237 -1.25 8.48 3.05
CA GLY A 237 -1.88 7.38 3.79
C GLY A 237 -3.23 6.97 3.22
N GLY A 238 -4.03 6.23 3.98
CA GLY A 238 -5.41 5.89 3.63
C GLY A 238 -6.38 7.04 3.92
N VAL A 239 -7.54 7.07 3.25
CA VAL A 239 -8.58 8.09 3.51
C VAL A 239 -9.13 8.07 4.93
N ASP A 240 -9.04 6.95 5.64
CA ASP A 240 -9.32 6.82 7.08
C ASP A 240 -8.43 7.74 7.94
N HIS A 241 -7.16 7.92 7.56
CA HIS A 241 -6.23 8.73 8.35
C HIS A 241 -6.61 10.22 8.38
N ILE A 242 -7.39 10.70 7.41
CA ILE A 242 -7.73 12.12 7.27
C ILE A 242 -8.40 12.66 8.53
N ALA A 243 -9.42 11.96 9.04
CA ALA A 243 -10.32 12.51 10.06
C ALA A 243 -9.66 12.62 11.44
N VAL A 244 -8.73 11.72 11.75
CA VAL A 244 -8.12 11.59 13.07
C VAL A 244 -6.61 11.63 12.94
N HIS A 245 -5.98 10.58 12.40
CA HIS A 245 -4.53 10.38 12.44
C HIS A 245 -3.72 11.56 11.87
N HIS A 246 -3.87 11.89 10.60
CA HIS A 246 -3.13 12.98 9.96
C HIS A 246 -3.57 14.37 10.45
N THR A 247 -4.84 14.52 10.86
CA THR A 247 -5.30 15.77 11.49
C THR A 247 -4.58 16.01 12.82
N ASN A 248 -4.38 14.95 13.62
CA ASN A 248 -3.68 15.02 14.89
C ASN A 248 -2.17 15.23 14.70
N GLU A 249 -1.57 14.63 13.68
CA GLU A 249 -0.15 14.86 13.36
C GLU A 249 0.14 16.31 12.94
N ILE A 250 -0.72 16.91 12.12
CA ILE A 250 -0.62 18.34 11.79
C ILE A 250 -0.66 19.18 13.06
N ALA A 251 -1.62 18.91 13.96
CA ALA A 251 -1.78 19.66 15.19
C ALA A 251 -0.55 19.55 16.10
N GLN A 252 -0.01 18.33 16.28
CA GLN A 252 1.21 18.08 17.05
C GLN A 252 2.41 18.83 16.46
N SER A 253 2.65 18.67 15.16
CA SER A 253 3.86 19.16 14.50
C SER A 253 3.84 20.67 14.35
N GLU A 254 2.74 21.26 13.90
CA GLU A 254 2.63 22.71 13.75
C GLU A 254 2.61 23.45 15.10
N ALA A 255 2.02 22.85 16.15
CA ALA A 255 2.09 23.42 17.50
C ALA A 255 3.52 23.34 18.08
N ALA A 256 4.20 22.23 17.85
CA ALA A 256 5.55 22.00 18.34
C ALA A 256 6.61 22.86 17.63
N THR A 257 6.49 23.10 16.32
CA THR A 257 7.48 23.87 15.54
C THR A 257 7.08 25.35 15.38
N GLY A 258 5.78 25.64 15.32
CA GLY A 258 5.25 26.95 14.93
C GLY A 258 5.31 27.22 13.42
N LEU A 259 5.73 26.23 12.61
CA LEU A 259 5.85 26.35 11.16
C LEU A 259 4.58 25.84 10.47
N LYS A 260 4.07 26.61 9.51
CA LYS A 260 2.88 26.25 8.72
C LYS A 260 3.10 26.57 7.23
N PRO A 261 2.71 25.68 6.30
CA PRO A 261 2.23 24.32 6.56
C PRO A 261 3.36 23.40 7.01
N TRP A 262 3.12 22.44 7.90
CA TRP A 262 4.10 21.39 8.21
C TRP A 262 4.42 20.52 6.97
N VAL A 263 3.37 20.09 6.26
CA VAL A 263 3.47 19.31 5.02
C VAL A 263 2.75 20.04 3.90
N ARG A 264 3.38 20.13 2.73
CA ARG A 264 2.82 20.88 1.59
C ARG A 264 1.71 20.14 0.84
N TYR A 265 1.88 18.84 0.61
CA TYR A 265 0.96 18.02 -0.18
C TYR A 265 0.51 16.77 0.60
N TRP A 266 -0.80 16.64 0.79
CA TRP A 266 -1.41 15.49 1.47
C TRP A 266 -2.16 14.61 0.47
N LEU A 267 -1.70 13.37 0.28
CA LEU A 267 -2.29 12.43 -0.68
C LEU A 267 -2.91 11.23 0.04
N HIS A 268 -4.16 10.89 -0.29
CA HIS A 268 -4.84 9.77 0.36
C HIS A 268 -5.45 8.80 -0.64
N GLY A 269 -5.19 7.51 -0.44
CA GLY A 269 -5.78 6.41 -1.22
C GLY A 269 -7.15 5.99 -0.69
N GLU A 270 -8.10 5.78 -1.60
CA GLU A 270 -9.45 5.30 -1.26
C GLU A 270 -9.47 3.80 -0.93
N PHE A 271 -10.53 3.36 -0.25
CA PHE A 271 -10.66 1.98 0.19
C PHE A 271 -10.86 0.96 -0.92
N LEU A 272 -10.35 -0.25 -0.67
CA LEU A 272 -10.75 -1.46 -1.39
C LEU A 272 -11.99 -2.06 -0.70
N ASN A 273 -13.11 -2.15 -1.42
CA ASN A 273 -14.35 -2.70 -0.90
C ASN A 273 -14.46 -4.19 -1.28
N ILE A 274 -14.61 -5.08 -0.30
CA ILE A 274 -14.87 -6.51 -0.54
C ILE A 274 -16.37 -6.74 -0.38
N ALA A 275 -17.04 -7.34 -1.38
CA ALA A 275 -18.49 -7.56 -1.32
C ALA A 275 -18.89 -8.40 -0.09
N GLU A 276 -19.94 -7.97 0.63
CA GLU A 276 -20.44 -8.63 1.83
C GLU A 276 -21.12 -9.98 1.50
N THR A 277 -20.38 -11.08 1.61
CA THR A 277 -21.03 -12.36 1.94
C THR A 277 -21.22 -12.43 3.46
N LYS A 278 -22.46 -12.73 3.87
CA LYS A 278 -22.98 -12.76 5.25
C LYS A 278 -21.93 -13.17 6.32
N MET A 279 -21.71 -12.27 7.28
CA MET A 279 -20.75 -12.38 8.39
C MET A 279 -20.84 -13.68 9.20
N ALA A 280 -19.70 -14.37 9.36
CA ALA A 280 -19.37 -15.09 10.59
C ALA A 280 -18.14 -14.42 11.23
N LYS A 281 -18.26 -14.07 12.52
CA LYS A 281 -17.21 -13.47 13.35
C LYS A 281 -16.01 -14.42 13.44
N SER A 282 -15.06 -14.32 12.49
CA SER A 282 -13.62 -14.68 12.58
C SER A 282 -12.98 -15.32 11.33
N GLY A 283 -13.35 -15.06 10.06
CA GLY A 283 -12.63 -15.79 8.99
C GLY A 283 -12.71 -15.50 7.50
N GLU A 284 -13.59 -14.64 6.95
CA GLU A 284 -13.76 -14.60 5.48
C GLU A 284 -13.43 -13.28 4.76
N ASN A 285 -13.39 -12.14 5.46
CA ASN A 285 -13.12 -10.82 4.83
C ASN A 285 -11.65 -10.36 4.96
N PHE A 286 -10.82 -11.08 5.70
CA PHE A 286 -9.40 -10.75 5.87
C PHE A 286 -8.58 -11.50 4.83
N ILE A 287 -8.56 -10.96 3.61
CA ILE A 287 -7.81 -11.55 2.49
C ILE A 287 -6.39 -10.98 2.53
N THR A 288 -5.38 -11.83 2.70
CA THR A 288 -3.96 -11.44 2.62
C THR A 288 -3.41 -11.67 1.22
N LEU A 289 -2.20 -11.21 0.94
CA LEU A 289 -1.53 -11.52 -0.32
C LEU A 289 -1.31 -13.03 -0.50
N ALA A 290 -0.95 -13.73 0.58
CA ALA A 290 -0.80 -15.18 0.59
C ALA A 290 -2.11 -15.90 0.21
N THR A 291 -3.27 -15.42 0.67
CA THR A 291 -4.58 -15.97 0.26
C THR A 291 -4.80 -15.86 -1.26
N LEU A 292 -4.30 -14.80 -1.90
CA LEU A 292 -4.37 -14.66 -3.36
C LEU A 292 -3.48 -15.72 -4.05
N GLU A 293 -2.26 -15.89 -3.55
CA GLU A 293 -1.29 -16.86 -4.07
C GLU A 293 -1.79 -18.31 -3.94
N GLU A 294 -2.34 -18.68 -2.78
CA GLU A 294 -2.95 -19.99 -2.52
C GLU A 294 -4.10 -20.31 -3.49
N LYS A 295 -4.80 -19.28 -3.98
CA LYS A 295 -5.86 -19.41 -4.99
C LYS A 295 -5.34 -19.36 -6.44
N GLY A 296 -4.02 -19.38 -6.64
CA GLY A 296 -3.38 -19.39 -7.95
C GLY A 296 -3.29 -18.02 -8.62
N PHE A 297 -3.45 -16.93 -7.87
CA PHE A 297 -3.25 -15.57 -8.39
C PHE A 297 -1.82 -15.09 -8.16
N SER A 298 -1.20 -14.52 -9.19
CA SER A 298 0.08 -13.83 -9.01
C SER A 298 -0.11 -12.53 -8.24
N PRO A 299 0.80 -12.16 -7.32
CA PRO A 299 0.82 -10.83 -6.70
C PRO A 299 0.78 -9.68 -7.71
N LEU A 300 1.44 -9.84 -8.87
CA LEU A 300 1.43 -8.82 -9.92
C LEU A 300 0.09 -8.74 -10.66
N SER A 301 -0.72 -9.80 -10.66
CA SER A 301 -2.12 -9.73 -11.11
C SER A 301 -2.94 -8.82 -10.20
N TYR A 302 -2.68 -8.87 -8.89
CA TYR A 302 -3.30 -7.96 -7.92
C TYR A 302 -2.82 -6.52 -8.11
N ARG A 303 -1.51 -6.32 -8.29
CA ARG A 303 -0.97 -4.98 -8.65
C ARG A 303 -1.63 -4.44 -9.92
N TYR A 304 -1.72 -5.23 -10.98
CA TYR A 304 -2.37 -4.84 -12.24
C TYR A 304 -3.87 -4.53 -12.04
N PHE A 305 -4.57 -5.30 -11.20
CA PHE A 305 -5.94 -5.01 -10.80
C PHE A 305 -6.07 -3.61 -10.16
N LEU A 306 -5.18 -3.27 -9.24
CA LEU A 306 -5.20 -1.96 -8.58
C LEU A 306 -4.92 -0.79 -9.54
N LEU A 307 -3.99 -0.97 -10.49
CA LEU A 307 -3.64 0.07 -11.47
C LEU A 307 -4.76 0.38 -12.48
N GLN A 308 -5.81 -0.44 -12.56
CA GLN A 308 -6.97 -0.20 -13.42
C GLN A 308 -7.95 0.81 -12.84
N ALA A 309 -7.76 1.24 -11.59
CA ALA A 309 -8.56 2.28 -10.95
C ALA A 309 -7.68 3.40 -10.40
N HIS A 310 -8.19 4.63 -10.49
CA HIS A 310 -7.53 5.78 -9.89
C HIS A 310 -7.43 5.61 -8.37
N TYR A 311 -6.29 5.97 -7.76
CA TYR A 311 -6.04 5.72 -6.33
C TYR A 311 -7.06 6.40 -5.40
N ARG A 312 -7.56 7.57 -5.81
CA ARG A 312 -8.65 8.34 -5.16
C ARG A 312 -10.07 7.87 -5.48
N LYS A 313 -10.26 6.66 -6.00
CA LYS A 313 -11.58 6.06 -6.22
C LYS A 313 -11.70 4.76 -5.44
N GLN A 314 -12.85 4.51 -4.83
CA GLN A 314 -13.11 3.20 -4.24
C GLN A 314 -13.04 2.12 -5.31
N LEU A 315 -12.51 0.95 -4.95
CA LEU A 315 -12.35 -0.17 -5.87
C LEU A 315 -13.01 -1.41 -5.27
N GLY A 316 -13.96 -2.00 -6.00
CA GLY A 316 -14.63 -3.23 -5.61
C GLY A 316 -13.76 -4.45 -5.93
N PHE A 317 -13.46 -5.26 -4.91
CA PHE A 317 -12.79 -6.53 -5.05
C PHE A 317 -13.80 -7.66 -5.23
N SER A 318 -13.57 -8.49 -6.25
CA SER A 318 -14.17 -9.81 -6.40
C SER A 318 -13.14 -10.77 -7.01
N TRP A 319 -13.32 -12.07 -6.80
CA TRP A 319 -12.45 -13.09 -7.38
C TRP A 319 -12.52 -13.09 -8.91
N GLU A 320 -13.69 -12.78 -9.48
CA GLU A 320 -13.89 -12.63 -10.93
C GLU A 320 -13.10 -11.43 -11.47
N ALA A 321 -13.13 -10.29 -10.77
CA ALA A 321 -12.37 -9.11 -11.16
C ALA A 321 -10.86 -9.36 -11.11
N LEU A 322 -10.36 -10.03 -10.07
CA LEU A 322 -8.94 -10.40 -9.98
C LEU A 322 -8.54 -11.41 -11.06
N ARG A 323 -9.40 -12.37 -11.40
CA ARG A 323 -9.16 -13.31 -12.51
C ARG A 323 -9.11 -12.61 -13.86
N ALA A 324 -10.02 -11.66 -14.10
CA ALA A 324 -9.97 -10.82 -15.30
C ALA A 324 -8.66 -10.02 -15.37
N ALA A 325 -8.19 -9.47 -14.24
CA ALA A 325 -6.92 -8.78 -14.17
C ALA A 325 -5.72 -9.71 -14.45
N GLN A 326 -5.71 -10.93 -13.90
CA GLN A 326 -4.67 -11.93 -14.20
C GLN A 326 -4.59 -12.24 -15.70
N THR A 327 -5.73 -12.59 -16.32
CA THR A 327 -5.80 -12.83 -17.76
C THR A 327 -5.40 -11.58 -18.56
N GLY A 328 -5.80 -10.39 -18.10
CA GLY A 328 -5.39 -9.11 -18.68
C GLY A 328 -3.88 -8.91 -18.68
N LEU A 329 -3.22 -9.16 -17.55
CA LEU A 329 -1.76 -9.05 -17.43
C LEU A 329 -1.02 -10.08 -18.28
N GLU A 330 -1.50 -11.33 -18.31
CA GLU A 330 -0.95 -12.39 -19.17
C GLU A 330 -1.05 -12.00 -20.66
N ASN A 331 -2.20 -11.47 -21.07
CA ASN A 331 -2.39 -10.95 -22.42
C ASN A 331 -1.47 -9.77 -22.71
N LEU A 332 -1.32 -8.84 -21.75
CA LEU A 332 -0.46 -7.67 -21.90
C LEU A 332 1.00 -8.11 -22.15
N ARG A 333 1.51 -9.04 -21.32
CA ARG A 333 2.85 -9.61 -21.49
C ARG A 333 3.01 -10.32 -22.83
N ARG A 334 1.99 -11.04 -23.31
CA ARG A 334 2.02 -11.69 -24.63
C ARG A 334 2.13 -10.67 -25.76
N GLU A 335 1.38 -9.57 -25.71
CA GLU A 335 1.48 -8.51 -26.73
C GLU A 335 2.84 -7.81 -26.68
N VAL A 336 3.42 -7.62 -25.49
CA VAL A 336 4.79 -7.09 -25.35
C VAL A 336 5.84 -8.00 -26.00
N ARG A 337 5.71 -9.33 -25.88
CA ARG A 337 6.59 -10.29 -26.56
C ARG A 337 6.46 -10.26 -28.10
N ARG A 338 5.32 -9.81 -28.61
CA ARG A 338 5.00 -9.76 -30.04
C ARG A 338 5.38 -8.44 -30.71
N ILE A 339 5.96 -7.48 -29.97
CA ILE A 339 6.40 -6.20 -30.54
C ILE A 339 7.39 -6.46 -31.68
N PRO A 340 7.08 -6.04 -32.92
CA PRO A 340 8.02 -6.14 -34.04
C PRO A 340 9.32 -5.39 -33.78
N ARG A 341 10.46 -5.94 -34.24
CA ARG A 341 11.79 -5.33 -34.04
C ARG A 341 11.93 -3.94 -34.70
N ASP A 342 11.19 -3.71 -35.77
CA ASP A 342 11.11 -2.48 -36.56
C ASP A 342 10.02 -1.51 -36.10
N SER A 343 9.33 -1.80 -34.99
CA SER A 343 8.32 -0.90 -34.43
C SER A 343 8.94 0.44 -34.07
N LEU A 344 8.20 1.52 -34.30
CA LEU A 344 8.57 2.86 -33.88
C LEU A 344 7.59 3.36 -32.82
N THR A 345 8.10 4.12 -31.86
CA THR A 345 7.28 4.80 -30.87
C THR A 345 7.05 6.24 -31.31
N PRO A 346 5.80 6.66 -31.57
CA PRO A 346 5.49 8.06 -31.82
C PRO A 346 5.97 8.93 -30.64
N PRO A 347 6.60 10.09 -30.89
CA PRO A 347 7.00 11.00 -29.81
C PRO A 347 5.82 11.44 -28.92
N SER A 348 4.63 11.58 -29.52
CA SER A 348 3.39 11.89 -28.79
C SER A 348 3.06 10.85 -27.73
N LEU A 349 3.21 9.55 -28.01
CA LEU A 349 2.83 8.50 -27.07
C LEU A 349 3.57 8.61 -25.73
N LYS A 350 4.88 8.88 -25.75
CA LYS A 350 5.66 9.03 -24.51
C LYS A 350 5.21 10.24 -23.70
N ARG A 351 4.96 11.35 -24.39
CA ARG A 351 4.46 12.59 -23.79
C ARG A 351 3.07 12.38 -23.20
N ASP A 352 2.15 11.86 -24.00
CA ASP A 352 0.74 11.69 -23.61
C ASP A 352 0.62 10.66 -22.46
N TRP A 353 1.47 9.62 -22.44
CA TRP A 353 1.56 8.67 -21.33
C TRP A 353 2.10 9.32 -20.04
N LEU A 354 3.13 10.16 -20.15
CA LEU A 354 3.66 10.90 -19.02
C LEU A 354 2.66 11.97 -18.54
N ASP A 355 1.94 12.63 -19.45
CA ASP A 355 0.90 13.61 -19.12
C ASP A 355 -0.26 12.95 -18.37
N ALA A 356 -0.64 11.72 -18.73
CA ALA A 356 -1.62 10.95 -17.96
C ALA A 356 -1.16 10.71 -16.52
N LEU A 357 0.09 10.28 -16.30
CA LEU A 357 0.62 10.10 -14.94
C LEU A 357 0.80 11.43 -14.19
N ASN A 358 1.14 12.48 -14.92
CA ASN A 358 1.29 13.83 -14.37
C ASN A 358 -0.04 14.51 -14.05
N ASP A 359 -1.15 13.96 -14.51
CA ASP A 359 -2.49 14.31 -14.09
C ASP A 359 -2.93 13.39 -12.92
N ASP A 360 -2.40 13.68 -11.72
CA ASP A 360 -2.79 13.02 -10.47
C ASP A 360 -2.62 11.49 -10.45
N LEU A 361 -1.54 10.98 -11.04
CA LEU A 361 -1.23 9.54 -11.08
C LEU A 361 -2.32 8.71 -11.78
N ASN A 362 -2.85 9.19 -12.90
CA ASN A 362 -3.92 8.51 -13.66
C ASN A 362 -3.41 7.24 -14.37
N THR A 363 -3.15 6.21 -13.59
CA THR A 363 -2.71 4.88 -14.05
C THR A 363 -3.70 4.19 -14.99
N PRO A 364 -5.05 4.33 -14.87
CA PRO A 364 -5.97 3.76 -15.86
C PRO A 364 -5.76 4.34 -17.26
N ALA A 365 -5.59 5.68 -17.37
CA ALA A 365 -5.32 6.33 -18.65
C ALA A 365 -3.95 5.92 -19.22
N ALA A 366 -2.92 5.85 -18.37
CA ALA A 366 -1.59 5.37 -18.76
C ALA A 366 -1.62 3.92 -19.27
N LEU A 367 -2.38 3.02 -18.63
CA LEU A 367 -2.58 1.65 -19.10
C LEU A 367 -3.35 1.59 -20.43
N ALA A 368 -4.37 2.42 -20.61
CA ALA A 368 -5.14 2.49 -21.86
C ALA A 368 -4.27 2.92 -23.05
N LEU A 369 -3.37 3.88 -22.85
CA LEU A 369 -2.39 4.31 -23.86
C LEU A 369 -1.40 3.19 -24.21
N LEU A 370 -0.88 2.48 -23.21
CA LEU A 370 -0.01 1.31 -23.44
C LEU A 370 -0.72 0.23 -24.27
N TRP A 371 -1.94 -0.14 -23.91
CA TRP A 371 -2.73 -1.13 -24.65
C TRP A 371 -3.02 -0.72 -26.09
N SER A 372 -3.37 0.54 -26.31
CA SER A 372 -3.67 1.07 -27.64
C SER A 372 -2.41 1.03 -28.52
N ALA A 373 -1.27 1.48 -27.98
CA ALA A 373 -0.01 1.48 -28.72
C ALA A 373 0.49 0.07 -29.05
N LEU A 374 0.28 -0.92 -28.17
CA LEU A 374 0.59 -2.32 -28.46
C LEU A 374 -0.27 -2.87 -29.60
N LYS A 375 -1.58 -2.61 -29.59
CA LYS A 375 -2.51 -3.05 -30.66
C LYS A 375 -2.19 -2.43 -32.01
N GLU A 376 -1.82 -1.15 -32.02
CA GLU A 376 -1.45 -0.42 -33.23
C GLU A 376 -0.02 -0.71 -33.70
N LYS A 377 0.76 -1.50 -32.94
CA LYS A 377 2.18 -1.77 -33.17
C LYS A 377 3.03 -0.49 -33.26
N GLN A 378 2.65 0.53 -32.48
CA GLN A 378 3.28 1.84 -32.42
C GLN A 378 4.07 2.03 -31.13
N ILE A 379 4.77 0.99 -30.68
CA ILE A 379 5.57 1.05 -29.47
C ILE A 379 6.78 0.12 -29.59
N THR A 380 7.93 0.60 -29.12
CA THR A 380 9.15 -0.22 -29.03
C THR A 380 9.19 -0.93 -27.69
N LEU A 381 9.91 -2.06 -27.63
CA LEU A 381 10.17 -2.74 -26.37
C LEU A 381 10.84 -1.83 -25.34
N ASN A 382 11.79 -0.98 -25.76
CA ASN A 382 12.46 -0.03 -24.87
C ASN A 382 11.49 1.00 -24.26
N THR A 383 10.49 1.45 -25.02
CA THR A 383 9.43 2.31 -24.49
C THR A 383 8.59 1.55 -23.47
N VAL A 384 8.21 0.29 -23.73
CA VAL A 384 7.47 -0.53 -22.75
C VAL A 384 8.28 -0.69 -21.46
N ILE A 385 9.56 -1.03 -21.55
CA ILE A 385 10.45 -1.14 -20.38
C ILE A 385 10.50 0.17 -19.61
N THR A 386 10.49 1.31 -20.31
CA THR A 386 10.47 2.64 -19.69
C THR A 386 9.15 2.91 -18.95
N PHE A 387 8.01 2.57 -19.55
CA PHE A 387 6.70 2.69 -18.91
C PHE A 387 6.58 1.76 -17.70
N ASP A 388 7.12 0.56 -17.81
CA ASP A 388 7.07 -0.46 -16.76
C ASP A 388 7.93 -0.10 -15.53
N LYS A 389 8.89 0.83 -15.65
CA LYS A 389 9.56 1.41 -14.48
C LYS A 389 8.59 2.14 -13.54
N VAL A 390 7.43 2.61 -14.03
CA VAL A 390 6.36 3.17 -13.20
C VAL A 390 5.30 2.14 -12.88
N LEU A 391 4.89 1.33 -13.86
CA LEU A 391 3.83 0.35 -13.65
C LEU A 391 4.26 -0.81 -12.73
N GLY A 392 5.52 -1.24 -12.74
CA GLY A 392 6.04 -2.30 -11.87
C GLY A 392 5.44 -3.68 -12.14
N LEU A 393 5.10 -3.98 -13.39
CA LEU A 393 4.35 -5.18 -13.78
C LEU A 393 5.21 -6.31 -14.36
N ASP A 394 6.52 -6.12 -14.46
CA ASP A 394 7.44 -7.04 -15.14
C ASP A 394 6.90 -7.44 -16.51
N LEU A 395 6.65 -6.44 -17.35
CA LEU A 395 6.09 -6.61 -18.69
C LEU A 395 7.09 -7.26 -19.65
N HIS A 396 8.37 -7.01 -19.42
CA HIS A 396 9.46 -7.66 -20.15
C HIS A 396 10.17 -8.66 -19.24
N GLN A 397 9.63 -9.88 -19.18
CA GLN A 397 10.38 -11.03 -18.68
C GLN A 397 11.07 -11.70 -19.87
N PRO A 398 12.36 -12.09 -19.75
CA PRO A 398 12.96 -13.02 -20.68
C PRO A 398 12.03 -14.22 -20.79
N GLU A 399 11.86 -14.79 -21.99
CA GLU A 399 11.24 -16.11 -22.06
C GLU A 399 12.00 -17.02 -21.09
N GLU A 400 11.28 -17.60 -20.12
CA GLU A 400 11.72 -18.88 -19.58
C GLU A 400 11.98 -19.74 -20.82
N ALA A 401 13.22 -20.22 -20.97
CA ALA A 401 13.57 -21.10 -22.07
C ALA A 401 12.42 -22.11 -22.20
N PRO A 402 11.86 -22.31 -23.41
CA PRO A 402 10.71 -23.18 -23.59
C PRO A 402 10.95 -24.44 -22.79
N ALA A 403 10.06 -24.73 -21.84
CA ALA A 403 10.24 -25.85 -20.92
C ALA A 403 10.67 -27.03 -21.77
N ILE A 404 11.87 -27.57 -21.53
CA ILE A 404 12.39 -28.67 -22.33
C ILE A 404 11.36 -29.78 -22.20
N ILE A 405 10.55 -29.96 -23.24
CA ILE A 405 9.51 -30.97 -23.27
C ILE A 405 10.28 -32.29 -23.26
N PRO A 406 10.14 -33.13 -22.23
CA PRO A 406 10.78 -34.43 -22.23
C PRO A 406 10.36 -35.19 -23.49
N SER A 407 11.27 -35.94 -24.09
CA SER A 407 11.02 -36.64 -25.36
C SER A 407 9.77 -37.53 -25.33
N GLU A 408 9.43 -38.01 -24.14
CA GLU A 408 8.29 -38.83 -23.75
C GLU A 408 6.99 -38.05 -23.90
N VAL A 409 6.94 -36.80 -23.42
CA VAL A 409 5.78 -35.92 -23.54
C VAL A 409 5.60 -35.47 -25.00
N GLN A 410 6.69 -35.23 -25.73
CA GLN A 410 6.62 -34.91 -27.15
C GLN A 410 6.04 -36.08 -27.97
N LYS A 411 6.44 -37.32 -27.67
CA LYS A 411 5.85 -38.51 -28.31
C LYS A 411 4.36 -38.63 -28.06
N LEU A 412 3.90 -38.36 -26.82
CA LEU A 412 2.48 -38.39 -26.48
C LEU A 412 1.70 -37.30 -27.25
N LEU A 413 2.28 -36.11 -27.42
CA LEU A 413 1.69 -35.05 -28.24
C LEU A 413 1.58 -35.48 -29.71
N ASP A 414 2.62 -36.04 -30.30
CA ASP A 414 2.61 -36.48 -31.70
C ASP A 414 1.56 -37.59 -31.93
N GLN A 415 1.48 -38.55 -31.00
CA GLN A 415 0.44 -39.59 -31.00
C GLN A 415 -0.96 -38.99 -30.88
N ARG A 416 -1.14 -37.98 -30.03
CA ARG A 416 -2.42 -37.29 -29.86
C ARG A 416 -2.81 -36.53 -31.12
N ALA A 417 -1.87 -35.86 -31.79
CA ALA A 417 -2.10 -35.23 -33.09
C ALA A 417 -2.58 -36.25 -34.13
N ALA A 418 -1.92 -37.41 -34.21
CA ALA A 418 -2.30 -38.48 -35.11
C ALA A 418 -3.67 -39.09 -34.77
N ALA A 419 -4.04 -39.16 -33.49
CA ALA A 419 -5.37 -39.59 -33.05
C ALA A 419 -6.46 -38.59 -33.48
N ARG A 420 -6.23 -37.29 -33.27
CA ARG A 420 -7.13 -36.21 -33.70
C ARG A 420 -7.28 -36.11 -35.21
N ALA A 421 -6.19 -36.25 -35.96
CA ALA A 421 -6.22 -36.28 -37.42
C ALA A 421 -7.07 -37.44 -37.96
N ARG A 422 -7.08 -38.57 -37.26
CA ARG A 422 -7.93 -39.74 -37.54
C ARG A 422 -9.31 -39.67 -36.90
N LYS A 423 -9.67 -38.55 -36.24
CA LYS A 423 -10.92 -38.35 -35.49
C LYS A 423 -11.18 -39.42 -34.41
N ASN A 424 -10.11 -40.01 -33.86
CA ASN A 424 -10.19 -40.92 -32.72
C ASN A 424 -10.13 -40.09 -31.43
N TRP A 425 -11.30 -39.66 -30.96
CA TRP A 425 -11.44 -38.75 -29.81
C TRP A 425 -11.12 -39.44 -28.48
N ASP A 426 -11.53 -40.70 -28.32
CA ASP A 426 -11.26 -41.48 -27.11
C ASP A 426 -9.74 -41.63 -26.86
N GLU A 427 -8.98 -41.93 -27.90
CA GLU A 427 -7.52 -42.02 -27.80
C GLU A 427 -6.86 -40.65 -27.59
N SER A 428 -7.40 -39.60 -28.21
CA SER A 428 -6.95 -38.21 -27.97
C SER A 428 -7.14 -37.79 -26.51
N ASP A 429 -8.25 -38.18 -25.89
CA ASP A 429 -8.56 -37.84 -24.50
C ASP A 429 -7.75 -38.69 -23.52
N ARG A 430 -7.53 -39.97 -23.82
CA ARG A 430 -6.60 -40.83 -23.07
C ARG A 430 -5.19 -40.25 -23.05
N LEU A 431 -4.66 -39.88 -24.21
CA LEU A 431 -3.32 -39.28 -24.33
C LEU A 431 -3.24 -37.90 -23.66
N ARG A 432 -4.31 -37.10 -23.71
CA ARG A 432 -4.39 -35.83 -22.97
C ARG A 432 -4.29 -36.05 -21.46
N ALA A 433 -4.97 -37.06 -20.92
CA ALA A 433 -4.88 -37.41 -19.51
C ALA A 433 -3.48 -37.90 -19.11
N GLU A 434 -2.80 -38.64 -19.98
CA GLU A 434 -1.43 -39.12 -19.76
C GLU A 434 -0.39 -37.97 -19.75
N ILE A 435 -0.58 -36.99 -20.65
CA ILE A 435 0.22 -35.76 -20.65
C ILE A 435 -0.04 -34.95 -19.36
N ALA A 436 -1.29 -34.86 -18.91
CA ALA A 436 -1.66 -34.23 -17.64
C ALA A 436 -1.03 -34.92 -16.42
N ALA A 437 -1.03 -36.25 -16.39
CA ALA A 437 -0.40 -37.03 -15.33
C ALA A 437 1.13 -36.83 -15.29
N SER A 438 1.75 -36.52 -16.44
CA SER A 438 3.18 -36.19 -16.55
C SER A 438 3.50 -34.75 -16.12
N GLY A 439 2.50 -34.00 -15.63
CA GLY A 439 2.66 -32.62 -15.19
C GLY A 439 2.62 -31.60 -16.33
N TYR A 440 1.90 -31.87 -17.43
CA TYR A 440 1.78 -30.98 -18.58
C TYR A 440 0.32 -30.82 -19.03
N LEU A 441 -0.08 -29.62 -19.44
CA LEU A 441 -1.41 -29.32 -19.96
C LEU A 441 -1.36 -29.05 -21.46
N VAL A 442 -2.33 -29.60 -22.19
CA VAL A 442 -2.44 -29.47 -23.66
C VAL A 442 -3.56 -28.50 -24.04
N GLU A 443 -3.21 -27.43 -24.74
CA GLU A 443 -4.11 -26.40 -25.26
C GLU A 443 -4.21 -26.54 -26.79
N ASP A 444 -5.42 -26.67 -27.32
CA ASP A 444 -5.64 -26.72 -28.78
C ASP A 444 -5.91 -25.30 -29.30
N GLY A 445 -5.13 -24.83 -30.27
CA GLY A 445 -5.27 -23.53 -30.92
C GLY A 445 -5.37 -23.64 -32.44
N SER A 446 -5.54 -22.50 -33.12
CA SER A 446 -5.64 -22.44 -34.59
C SER A 446 -4.36 -22.88 -35.32
N GLU A 447 -3.21 -22.84 -34.65
CA GLU A 447 -1.90 -23.26 -35.19
C GLU A 447 -1.51 -24.69 -34.76
N GLY A 448 -2.38 -25.41 -34.05
CA GLY A 448 -2.11 -26.77 -33.56
C GLY A 448 -2.23 -26.89 -32.04
N GLN A 449 -1.62 -27.93 -31.48
CA GLN A 449 -1.61 -28.17 -30.03
C GLN A 449 -0.36 -27.54 -29.40
N ALA A 450 -0.55 -26.78 -28.34
CA ALA A 450 0.51 -26.26 -27.47
C ALA A 450 0.52 -27.03 -26.15
N VAL A 451 1.70 -27.15 -25.54
CA VAL A 451 1.86 -27.78 -24.23
C VAL A 451 2.50 -26.80 -23.26
N ARG A 452 2.05 -26.79 -22.01
CA ARG A 452 2.70 -26.06 -20.92
C ARG A 452 2.85 -26.95 -19.71
N LYS A 453 3.88 -26.73 -18.89
CA LYS A 453 4.02 -27.44 -17.61
C LYS A 453 2.85 -27.04 -16.69
N ALA A 454 2.17 -28.03 -16.11
CA ALA A 454 1.21 -27.80 -15.05
C ALA A 454 1.98 -27.20 -13.86
N LYS A 455 1.54 -26.04 -13.38
CA LYS A 455 2.14 -25.36 -12.22
C LYS A 455 1.85 -26.15 -10.94
#